data_AF-A0A6I9YP18-F1
#
_entry.id   AF-A0A6I9YP18-F1
#
_cell.length_a   1.000
_cell.length_b   1.000
_cell.length_c   1.000
_cell.angle_alpha   90.00
_cell.angle_beta   90.00
_cell.angle_gamma   90.00
#
_symmetry.space_group_name_H-M   'P 1'
#
loop_
_entity.id
_entity.type
_entity.pdbx_description
1 polymer ?
#
loop_
_entity_poly.entity_id
_entity_poly.type
_entity_poly.pdbx_seq_one_letter_code
_entity_poly.pdbx_strand_id
1 'polypeptide(L)'
;NIETGEERRLTFCQKGLSSVLDDPKSAGVATFVIQEEFDRFTGYWWCPASSQEGPEGWKTFRILYEEVDESEVEVIHVPSPALEERKTDTYRYPRTGSKNPKISLKLAEFQTDSQGKIVHACDMELVHPFATMFPNVEYIARAGWTRDGKYAWAMFLERPQQQLQLVLFPPALFIPVPENEEQRLEFAKAVPENTHPFRGHLKSPLLGTYG
;
A
#
# COMPACT_ATOMS: atom_id res chain seq x y z
N ASN A 1 -18.65 -2.67 -10.01
CA ASN A 1 -18.76 -2.80 -11.47
C ASN A 1 -19.92 -1.93 -11.92
N ILE A 2 -19.67 -0.93 -12.78
CA ILE A 2 -20.67 0.07 -13.15
C ILE A 2 -21.81 -0.48 -14.02
N GLU A 3 -21.57 -1.61 -14.72
CA GLU A 3 -22.57 -2.23 -15.59
C GLU A 3 -23.47 -3.19 -14.81
N THR A 4 -22.90 -3.99 -13.91
CA THR A 4 -23.66 -4.99 -13.12
C THR A 4 -24.17 -4.45 -11.79
N GLY A 5 -23.64 -3.31 -11.32
CA GLY A 5 -23.90 -2.78 -9.98
C GLY A 5 -23.22 -3.56 -8.86
N GLU A 6 -22.42 -4.58 -9.15
CA GLU A 6 -21.73 -5.37 -8.11
C GLU A 6 -20.71 -4.50 -7.35
N GLU A 7 -20.78 -4.51 -6.02
CA GLU A 7 -19.82 -3.87 -5.14
C GLU A 7 -19.09 -4.93 -4.29
N ARG A 8 -17.78 -4.73 -4.09
CA ARG A 8 -16.94 -5.63 -3.30
C ARG A 8 -15.89 -4.84 -2.53
N ARG A 9 -15.81 -5.09 -1.23
CA ARG A 9 -14.72 -4.62 -0.37
C ARG A 9 -13.50 -5.53 -0.53
N LEU A 10 -12.32 -4.95 -0.77
CA LEU A 10 -11.07 -5.71 -1.00
C LEU A 10 -10.12 -5.70 0.20
N THR A 11 -10.18 -4.67 1.07
CA THR A 11 -9.30 -4.53 2.23
C THR A 11 -10.10 -4.39 3.52
N PHE A 12 -9.59 -4.95 4.62
CA PHE A 12 -10.29 -5.05 5.91
C PHE A 12 -9.44 -4.55 7.10
N CYS A 13 -8.35 -3.83 6.83
CA CYS A 13 -7.45 -3.33 7.88
C CYS A 13 -8.13 -2.31 8.81
N GLN A 14 -9.01 -1.48 8.25
CA GLN A 14 -9.84 -0.53 9.00
C GLN A 14 -11.18 -1.20 9.37
N LYS A 15 -11.57 -1.16 10.64
CA LYS A 15 -12.81 -1.74 11.16
C LYS A 15 -14.02 -0.81 11.09
N GLY A 16 -13.83 0.45 10.73
CA GLY A 16 -14.89 1.45 10.63
C GLY A 16 -15.30 2.01 12.00
N LEU A 17 -14.37 2.01 12.96
CA LEU A 17 -14.60 2.67 14.25
C LEU A 17 -14.51 4.18 14.07
N SER A 18 -15.25 4.93 14.90
CA SER A 18 -15.37 6.39 14.77
C SER A 18 -14.11 7.17 15.14
N SER A 19 -13.13 6.53 15.75
CA SER A 19 -11.93 7.17 16.31
C SER A 19 -10.67 6.67 15.64
N VAL A 20 -9.82 7.60 15.17
CA VAL A 20 -8.46 7.32 14.67
C VAL A 20 -7.53 6.74 15.74
N LEU A 21 -7.94 6.76 17.01
CA LEU A 21 -7.22 6.12 18.11
C LEU A 21 -7.46 4.61 18.14
N ASP A 22 -8.69 4.19 17.85
CA ASP A 22 -9.12 2.80 17.98
C ASP A 22 -8.94 2.00 16.68
N ASP A 23 -8.75 2.70 15.55
CA ASP A 23 -8.64 2.12 14.21
C ASP A 23 -7.56 2.82 13.37
N PRO A 24 -6.27 2.68 13.74
CA PRO A 24 -5.18 3.48 13.19
C PRO A 24 -4.64 2.96 11.85
N LYS A 25 -5.28 1.94 11.26
CA LYS A 25 -4.81 1.30 10.03
C LYS A 25 -5.63 1.74 8.84
N SER A 26 -4.95 1.99 7.73
CA SER A 26 -5.59 2.34 6.46
C SER A 26 -4.93 1.60 5.30
N ALA A 27 -5.68 1.45 4.20
CA ALA A 27 -5.22 0.79 2.99
C ALA A 27 -5.66 1.59 1.77
N GLY A 28 -4.73 1.86 0.85
CA GLY A 28 -5.01 2.61 -0.37
C GLY A 28 -5.08 4.13 -0.17
N VAL A 29 -4.71 4.65 1.00
CA VAL A 29 -4.81 6.07 1.34
C VAL A 29 -3.41 6.64 1.60
N ALA A 30 -3.15 7.85 1.09
CA ALA A 30 -1.94 8.59 1.43
C ALA A 30 -2.11 9.28 2.79
N THR A 31 -1.13 9.17 3.69
CA THR A 31 -1.16 9.85 4.99
C THR A 31 -0.92 11.35 4.86
N PHE A 32 -1.16 12.09 5.94
CA PHE A 32 -1.01 13.55 6.00
C PHE A 32 0.33 14.05 5.42
N VAL A 33 1.46 13.54 5.92
CA VAL A 33 2.80 13.94 5.43
C VAL A 33 2.98 13.65 3.94
N ILE A 34 2.45 12.52 3.46
CA ILE A 34 2.57 12.13 2.06
C ILE A 34 1.78 13.06 1.14
N GLN A 35 0.62 13.54 1.60
CA GLN A 35 -0.17 14.51 0.85
C GLN A 35 0.49 15.89 0.83
N GLU A 36 0.88 16.40 2.00
CA GLU A 36 1.39 17.77 2.16
C GLU A 36 2.83 17.94 1.65
N GLU A 37 3.73 16.99 1.93
CA GLU A 37 5.17 17.15 1.68
C GLU A 37 5.65 16.45 0.40
N PHE A 38 4.86 15.50 -0.12
CA PHE A 38 5.23 14.71 -1.30
C PHE A 38 4.26 14.85 -2.47
N ASP A 39 3.19 15.64 -2.37
CA ASP A 39 2.18 15.79 -3.43
C ASP A 39 1.63 14.44 -3.94
N ARG A 40 1.42 13.47 -3.03
CA ARG A 40 0.81 12.18 -3.36
C ARG A 40 -0.52 12.02 -2.64
N PHE A 41 -1.59 11.96 -3.42
CA PHE A 41 -2.98 11.93 -2.91
C PHE A 41 -3.67 10.56 -3.05
N THR A 42 -2.94 9.54 -3.52
CA THR A 42 -3.44 8.14 -3.62
C THR A 42 -2.46 7.18 -2.99
N GLY A 43 -2.98 6.12 -2.37
CA GLY A 43 -2.22 4.96 -1.90
C GLY A 43 -2.50 3.68 -2.68
N TYR A 44 -3.19 3.73 -3.83
CA TYR A 44 -3.47 2.55 -4.66
C TYR A 44 -3.27 2.80 -6.15
N TRP A 45 -2.92 1.73 -6.88
CA TRP A 45 -2.56 1.76 -8.30
C TRP A 45 -3.05 0.49 -9.01
N TRP A 46 -3.97 0.67 -9.96
CA TRP A 46 -4.44 -0.42 -10.82
C TRP A 46 -3.34 -0.92 -11.75
N CYS A 47 -3.21 -2.25 -11.84
CA CYS A 47 -2.41 -2.87 -12.89
C CYS A 47 -3.06 -2.59 -14.26
N PRO A 48 -2.31 -2.09 -15.26
CA PRO A 48 -2.87 -1.74 -16.56
C PRO A 48 -3.20 -2.97 -17.42
N ALA A 49 -2.68 -4.14 -17.06
CA ALA A 49 -2.93 -5.40 -17.75
C ALA A 49 -3.72 -6.35 -16.85
N SER A 50 -4.67 -7.07 -17.44
CA SER A 50 -5.26 -8.26 -16.83
C SER A 50 -4.61 -9.52 -17.41
N SER A 51 -4.49 -10.55 -16.58
CA SER A 51 -4.12 -11.89 -17.04
C SER A 51 -5.36 -12.77 -17.14
N GLN A 52 -5.30 -13.79 -17.99
CA GLN A 52 -6.30 -14.85 -18.04
C GLN A 52 -5.62 -16.12 -17.57
N GLU A 53 -6.04 -16.66 -16.43
CA GLU A 53 -5.37 -17.76 -15.75
C GLU A 53 -6.34 -18.91 -15.48
N GLY A 54 -5.87 -20.14 -15.63
CA GLY A 54 -6.65 -21.36 -15.36
C GLY A 54 -7.58 -21.81 -16.51
N PRO A 55 -8.13 -23.05 -16.40
CA PRO A 55 -8.97 -23.65 -17.44
C PRO A 55 -10.33 -22.95 -17.59
N GLU A 56 -10.80 -22.27 -16.54
CA GLU A 56 -12.06 -21.51 -16.51
C GLU A 56 -12.00 -20.22 -17.34
N GLY A 57 -10.80 -19.78 -17.72
CA GLY A 57 -10.62 -18.58 -18.53
C GLY A 57 -11.02 -17.28 -17.82
N TRP A 58 -10.99 -17.25 -16.49
CA TRP A 58 -11.29 -16.05 -15.69
C TRP A 58 -10.22 -14.98 -15.89
N LYS A 59 -10.67 -13.72 -15.83
CA LYS A 59 -9.76 -12.56 -15.91
C LYS A 59 -9.32 -12.17 -14.51
N THR A 60 -8.02 -12.11 -14.29
CA THR A 60 -7.39 -11.69 -13.05
C THR A 60 -7.01 -10.20 -13.15
N PHE A 61 -7.43 -9.44 -12.14
CA PHE A 61 -7.13 -8.03 -11.97
C PHE A 61 -6.33 -7.82 -10.69
N ARG A 62 -5.43 -6.83 -10.71
CA ARG A 62 -4.54 -6.53 -9.60
C ARG A 62 -4.56 -5.04 -9.28
N ILE A 63 -4.54 -4.73 -8.00
CA ILE A 63 -4.37 -3.37 -7.47
C ILE A 63 -3.22 -3.41 -6.48
N LEU A 64 -2.13 -2.72 -6.79
CA LEU A 64 -1.09 -2.44 -5.80
C LEU A 64 -1.64 -1.41 -4.84
N TYR A 65 -1.42 -1.58 -3.54
CA TYR A 65 -1.78 -0.56 -2.57
C TYR A 65 -0.77 -0.50 -1.42
N GLU A 66 -0.72 0.66 -0.79
CA GLU A 66 -0.01 0.89 0.45
C GLU A 66 -0.94 0.61 1.62
N GLU A 67 -0.50 -0.25 2.54
CA GLU A 67 -1.11 -0.42 3.86
C GLU A 67 -0.28 0.35 4.89
N VAL A 68 -0.97 1.11 5.74
CA VAL A 68 -0.38 2.02 6.71
C VAL A 68 -0.90 1.68 8.11
N ASP A 69 0.00 1.74 9.09
CA ASP A 69 -0.31 1.66 10.51
C ASP A 69 0.23 2.88 11.26
N GLU A 70 -0.69 3.78 11.66
CA GLU A 70 -0.40 5.02 12.39
C GLU A 70 -0.46 4.86 13.92
N SER A 71 -0.48 3.63 14.46
CA SER A 71 -0.65 3.38 15.90
C SER A 71 0.38 4.12 16.75
N GLU A 72 1.62 4.18 16.25
CA GLU A 72 2.78 4.77 16.92
C GLU A 72 3.00 6.26 16.58
N VAL A 73 2.14 6.84 15.74
CA VAL A 73 2.21 8.25 15.35
C VAL A 73 1.54 9.10 16.41
N GLU A 74 2.18 10.21 16.77
CA GLU A 74 1.65 11.15 17.75
C GLU A 74 0.28 11.69 17.33
N VAL A 75 -0.53 11.99 18.33
CA VAL A 75 -1.89 12.49 18.16
C VAL A 75 -1.94 13.95 18.60
N ILE A 76 -2.54 14.80 17.77
CA ILE A 76 -2.87 16.17 18.11
C ILE A 76 -4.37 16.39 18.04
N HIS A 77 -4.84 17.38 18.81
CA HIS A 77 -6.23 17.79 18.83
C HIS A 77 -6.32 19.18 18.22
N VAL A 78 -7.07 19.31 17.13
CA VAL A 78 -7.27 20.57 16.41
C VAL A 78 -8.70 21.04 16.67
N PRO A 79 -8.94 22.31 17.03
CA PRO A 79 -10.30 22.82 17.23
C PRO A 79 -11.18 22.56 16.01
N SER A 80 -12.37 22.00 16.25
CA SER A 80 -13.31 21.70 15.17
C SER A 80 -13.87 23.00 14.57
N PRO A 81 -14.12 23.07 13.25
CA PRO A 81 -14.76 24.23 12.63
C PRO A 81 -16.14 24.56 13.23
N ALA A 82 -16.83 23.58 13.81
CA ALA A 82 -18.08 23.74 14.54
C ALA A 82 -17.84 24.32 15.95
N LEU A 83 -17.47 25.61 16.01
CA LEU A 83 -17.05 26.29 17.26
C LEU A 83 -18.09 26.22 18.39
N GLU A 84 -19.39 26.16 18.05
CA GLU A 84 -20.48 26.04 19.02
C GLU A 84 -20.41 24.73 19.82
N GLU A 85 -19.93 23.65 19.20
CA GLU A 85 -19.80 22.34 19.85
C GLU A 85 -18.61 22.29 20.83
N ARG A 86 -17.66 23.23 20.71
CA ARG A 86 -16.43 23.30 21.51
C ARG A 86 -15.66 21.98 21.53
N LYS A 87 -15.69 21.24 20.42
CA LYS A 87 -15.00 19.97 20.23
C LYS A 87 -13.68 20.15 19.49
N THR A 88 -12.86 19.13 19.57
CA THR A 88 -11.62 19.01 18.79
C THR A 88 -11.68 17.79 17.89
N ASP A 89 -11.19 17.94 16.68
CA ASP A 89 -10.91 16.85 15.77
C ASP A 89 -9.52 16.26 16.08
N THR A 90 -9.42 14.94 16.01
CA THR A 90 -8.22 14.19 16.38
C THR A 90 -7.44 13.82 15.11
N TYR A 91 -6.16 14.18 15.07
CA TYR A 91 -5.30 13.92 13.90
C TYR A 91 -4.03 13.16 14.31
N ARG A 92 -3.61 12.21 13.47
CA ARG A 92 -2.27 11.62 13.52
C ARG A 92 -1.30 12.58 12.85
N TYR A 93 -0.34 13.10 13.61
CA TYR A 93 0.59 14.13 13.14
C TYR A 93 2.02 13.77 13.55
N PRO A 94 2.84 13.23 12.63
CA PRO A 94 4.23 12.91 12.91
C PRO A 94 5.06 14.20 12.97
N ARG A 95 5.38 14.65 14.18
CA ARG A 95 6.28 15.80 14.38
C ARG A 95 7.69 15.45 13.96
N THR A 96 8.49 16.46 13.64
CA THR A 96 9.92 16.29 13.37
C THR A 96 10.60 15.55 14.52
N GLY A 97 11.19 14.40 14.22
CA GLY A 97 11.86 13.53 15.20
C GLY A 97 10.97 12.44 15.82
N SER A 98 9.65 12.53 15.74
CA SER A 98 8.74 11.46 16.21
C SER A 98 8.66 10.29 15.20
N LYS A 99 7.94 9.23 15.55
CA LYS A 99 7.74 8.10 14.62
C LYS A 99 6.84 8.50 13.46
N ASN A 100 7.20 8.06 12.25
CA ASN A 100 6.31 8.03 11.10
C ASN A 100 5.42 6.77 11.16
N PRO A 101 4.35 6.71 10.35
CA PRO A 101 3.57 5.49 10.19
C PRO A 101 4.42 4.31 9.74
N LYS A 102 4.06 3.09 10.15
CA LYS A 102 4.63 1.89 9.53
C LYS A 102 3.92 1.68 8.19
N ILE A 103 4.70 1.37 7.16
CA ILE A 103 4.19 1.21 5.80
C ILE A 103 4.53 -0.18 5.24
N SER A 104 3.67 -0.67 4.36
CA SER A 104 3.91 -1.89 3.58
C SER A 104 3.25 -1.76 2.20
N LEU A 105 3.85 -2.38 1.19
CA LEU A 105 3.19 -2.59 -0.10
C LEU A 105 2.46 -3.94 -0.08
N LYS A 106 1.21 -3.92 -0.51
CA LYS A 106 0.33 -5.09 -0.63
C LYS A 106 -0.34 -5.11 -2.00
N LEU A 107 -0.93 -6.25 -2.34
CA LEU A 107 -1.56 -6.47 -3.63
C LEU A 107 -2.94 -7.07 -3.41
N ALA A 108 -3.98 -6.37 -3.86
CA ALA A 108 -5.32 -6.95 -3.95
C ALA A 108 -5.46 -7.61 -5.32
N GLU A 109 -5.74 -8.91 -5.33
CA GLU A 109 -5.99 -9.67 -6.54
C GLU A 109 -7.44 -10.16 -6.56
N PHE A 110 -8.14 -9.99 -7.68
CA PHE A 110 -9.48 -10.52 -7.82
C PHE A 110 -9.73 -11.03 -9.24
N GLN A 111 -10.62 -12.00 -9.36
CA GLN A 111 -10.95 -12.65 -10.61
C GLN A 111 -12.41 -12.41 -10.98
N THR A 112 -12.67 -12.25 -12.27
CA THR A 112 -14.02 -12.17 -12.82
C THR A 112 -14.28 -13.25 -13.84
N ASP A 113 -15.51 -13.75 -13.86
CA ASP A 113 -15.99 -14.61 -14.93
C ASP A 113 -16.22 -13.84 -16.25
N SER A 114 -16.72 -14.54 -17.27
CA SER A 114 -17.02 -13.94 -18.58
C SER A 114 -18.17 -12.92 -18.56
N GLN A 115 -18.98 -12.90 -17.50
CA GLN A 115 -20.05 -11.92 -17.29
C GLN A 115 -19.59 -10.72 -16.45
N GLY A 116 -18.33 -10.69 -16.03
CA GLY A 116 -17.77 -9.60 -15.23
C GLY A 116 -18.19 -9.64 -13.75
N LYS A 117 -18.67 -10.79 -13.26
CA LYS A 117 -18.96 -11.02 -11.84
C LYS A 117 -17.68 -11.39 -11.10
N ILE A 118 -17.47 -10.83 -9.92
CA ILE A 118 -16.32 -11.17 -9.06
C ILE A 118 -16.54 -12.56 -8.46
N VAL A 119 -15.71 -13.52 -8.87
CA VAL A 119 -15.77 -14.93 -8.42
C VAL A 119 -14.77 -15.24 -7.32
N HIS A 120 -13.65 -14.51 -7.28
CA HIS A 120 -12.61 -14.67 -6.26
C HIS A 120 -11.97 -13.30 -5.95
N ALA A 121 -11.61 -13.07 -4.70
CA ALA A 121 -10.83 -11.90 -4.28
C ALA A 121 -9.92 -12.31 -3.12
N CYS A 122 -8.65 -11.93 -3.20
CA CYS A 122 -7.62 -12.27 -2.25
C CYS A 122 -6.76 -11.05 -1.95
N ASP A 123 -6.45 -10.88 -0.67
CA ASP A 123 -5.46 -9.91 -0.22
C ASP A 123 -4.10 -10.60 -0.13
N MET A 124 -3.06 -9.93 -0.63
CA MET A 124 -1.72 -10.49 -0.75
C MET A 124 -0.71 -9.53 -0.14
N GLU A 125 0.35 -10.08 0.46
CA GLU A 125 1.46 -9.33 1.05
C GLU A 125 2.81 -9.82 0.51
N LEU A 126 3.86 -9.03 0.70
CA LEU A 126 5.21 -9.47 0.35
C LEU A 126 5.59 -10.76 1.09
N VAL A 127 6.27 -11.67 0.38
CA VAL A 127 6.75 -12.95 0.93
C VAL A 127 7.55 -12.79 2.22
N HIS A 128 8.30 -11.70 2.35
CA HIS A 128 8.97 -11.27 3.58
C HIS A 128 8.43 -9.91 4.03
N PRO A 129 8.39 -9.64 5.35
CA PRO A 129 7.93 -8.36 5.87
C PRO A 129 8.66 -7.17 5.22
N PHE A 130 7.90 -6.12 4.89
CA PHE A 130 8.43 -4.93 4.21
C PHE A 130 9.65 -4.34 4.92
N ALA A 131 9.56 -4.17 6.25
CA ALA A 131 10.64 -3.64 7.07
C ALA A 131 11.91 -4.53 7.06
N THR A 132 11.78 -5.82 6.81
CA THR A 132 12.93 -6.73 6.64
C THR A 132 13.55 -6.58 5.25
N MET A 133 12.73 -6.42 4.22
CA MET A 133 13.21 -6.27 2.84
C MET A 133 13.81 -4.88 2.56
N PHE A 134 13.28 -3.85 3.21
CA PHE A 134 13.59 -2.43 2.98
C PHE A 134 13.77 -1.67 4.32
N PRO A 135 14.78 -2.01 5.13
CA PRO A 135 14.90 -1.55 6.52
C PRO A 135 15.13 -0.03 6.69
N ASN A 136 15.64 0.64 5.66
CA ASN A 136 15.95 2.08 5.71
C ASN A 136 14.88 2.94 5.02
N VAL A 137 13.82 2.32 4.49
CA VAL A 137 12.77 3.03 3.76
C VAL A 137 11.77 3.60 4.76
N GLU A 138 11.61 4.92 4.72
CA GLU A 138 10.66 5.64 5.56
C GLU A 138 9.43 6.11 4.77
N TYR A 139 9.61 6.40 3.48
CA TYR A 139 8.56 6.98 2.64
C TYR A 139 8.42 6.25 1.30
N ILE A 140 7.17 6.00 0.89
CA ILE A 140 6.82 5.67 -0.49
C ILE A 140 6.43 6.98 -1.18
N ALA A 141 7.38 7.55 -1.93
CA ALA A 141 7.17 8.82 -2.62
C ALA A 141 6.20 8.64 -3.79
N ARG A 142 6.41 7.62 -4.62
CA ARG A 142 5.55 7.30 -5.78
C ARG A 142 5.50 5.79 -5.97
N ALA A 143 4.43 5.30 -6.58
CA ALA A 143 4.35 3.93 -7.04
C ALA A 143 3.45 3.83 -8.27
N GLY A 144 3.44 2.65 -8.90
CA GLY A 144 2.63 2.37 -10.06
C GLY A 144 2.98 1.03 -10.67
N TRP A 145 2.72 0.90 -11.96
CA TRP A 145 2.98 -0.31 -12.74
C TRP A 145 3.75 0.01 -14.01
N THR A 146 4.49 -0.97 -14.51
CA THR A 146 5.00 -0.94 -15.88
C THR A 146 3.83 -1.07 -16.86
N ARG A 147 3.99 -0.54 -18.07
CA ARG A 147 2.91 -0.49 -19.08
C ARG A 147 2.34 -1.88 -19.43
N ASP A 148 3.18 -2.91 -19.37
CA ASP A 148 2.82 -4.30 -19.62
C ASP A 148 2.25 -5.02 -18.38
N GLY A 149 2.20 -4.36 -17.22
CA GLY A 149 1.75 -4.96 -15.95
C GLY A 149 2.70 -6.03 -15.38
N LYS A 150 3.89 -6.21 -15.97
CA LYS A 150 4.84 -7.24 -15.54
C LYS A 150 5.45 -6.94 -14.18
N TYR A 151 5.60 -5.66 -13.84
CA TYR A 151 6.12 -5.22 -12.55
C TYR A 151 5.27 -4.08 -11.98
N ALA A 152 4.94 -4.17 -10.71
CA ALA A 152 4.69 -2.99 -9.91
C ALA A 152 6.02 -2.26 -9.69
N TRP A 153 6.00 -0.96 -9.45
CA TRP A 153 7.20 -0.20 -9.09
C TRP A 153 6.90 0.79 -7.97
N ALA A 154 7.92 1.10 -7.18
CA ALA A 154 7.85 2.13 -6.16
C ALA A 154 9.16 2.92 -6.04
N MET A 155 9.05 4.20 -5.74
CA MET A 155 10.14 5.11 -5.41
C MET A 155 10.17 5.28 -3.90
N PHE A 156 11.24 4.79 -3.28
CA PHE A 156 11.46 4.83 -1.85
C PHE A 156 12.46 5.92 -1.47
N LEU A 157 12.21 6.54 -0.32
CA LEU A 157 13.13 7.48 0.32
C LEU A 157 13.40 7.02 1.75
N GLU A 158 14.65 7.19 2.17
CA GLU A 158 15.03 7.12 3.57
C GLU A 158 14.61 8.37 4.35
N ARG A 159 14.65 8.28 5.67
CA ARG A 159 14.20 9.35 6.56
C ARG A 159 14.92 10.71 6.35
N PRO A 160 16.24 10.77 6.10
CA PRO A 160 16.91 12.02 5.73
C PRO A 160 16.56 12.55 4.33
N GLN A 161 15.87 11.74 3.51
CA GLN A 161 15.48 12.05 2.12
C GLN A 161 16.66 12.30 1.16
N GLN A 162 17.83 11.75 1.47
CA GLN A 162 19.06 11.93 0.67
C GLN A 162 19.31 10.78 -0.32
N GLN A 163 18.74 9.60 -0.05
CA GLN A 163 18.84 8.44 -0.92
C GLN A 163 17.48 8.04 -1.50
N LEU A 164 17.38 8.06 -2.84
CA LEU A 164 16.22 7.59 -3.58
C LEU A 164 16.50 6.21 -4.20
N GLN A 165 15.54 5.30 -4.07
CA GLN A 165 15.61 3.97 -4.67
C GLN A 165 14.37 3.71 -5.52
N LEU A 166 14.54 3.37 -6.79
CA LEU A 166 13.46 2.84 -7.63
C LEU A 166 13.50 1.31 -7.53
N VAL A 167 12.38 0.71 -7.16
CA VAL A 167 12.28 -0.74 -6.99
C VAL A 167 11.16 -1.31 -7.85
N LEU A 168 11.44 -2.38 -8.59
CA LEU A 168 10.45 -3.15 -9.35
C LEU A 168 10.05 -4.41 -8.59
N PHE A 169 8.76 -4.70 -8.54
CA PHE A 169 8.14 -5.78 -7.82
C PHE A 169 7.41 -6.71 -8.80
N PRO A 170 7.95 -7.91 -9.09
CA PRO A 170 7.17 -8.91 -9.83
C PRO A 170 5.96 -9.36 -8.98
N PRO A 171 4.76 -9.54 -9.56
CA PRO A 171 3.57 -9.97 -8.81
C PRO A 171 3.76 -11.26 -8.01
N ALA A 172 4.61 -12.19 -8.49
CA ALA A 172 4.93 -13.43 -7.80
C ALA A 172 5.66 -13.24 -6.45
N LEU A 173 6.13 -12.02 -6.13
CA LEU A 173 6.70 -11.70 -4.82
C LEU A 173 5.64 -11.50 -3.74
N PHE A 174 4.37 -11.34 -4.15
CA PHE A 174 3.24 -11.24 -3.25
C PHE A 174 2.60 -12.62 -3.08
N ILE A 175 2.38 -13.01 -1.83
CA ILE A 175 1.73 -14.25 -1.43
C ILE A 175 0.39 -13.93 -0.76
N PRO A 176 -0.60 -14.84 -0.75
CA PRO A 176 -1.81 -14.63 0.02
C PRO A 176 -1.48 -14.33 1.48
N VAL A 177 -2.21 -13.39 2.09
CA VAL A 177 -1.98 -13.01 3.50
C VAL A 177 -2.07 -14.26 4.37
N PRO A 178 -0.97 -14.67 5.03
CA PRO A 178 -0.95 -15.90 5.80
C PRO A 178 -1.60 -15.70 7.17
N GLU A 179 -2.30 -16.73 7.67
CA GLU A 179 -2.89 -16.77 9.00
C GLU A 179 -1.83 -16.99 10.09
N ASN A 180 -0.70 -17.64 9.75
CA ASN A 180 0.38 -17.97 10.65
C ASN A 180 1.73 -18.14 9.92
N GLU A 181 2.82 -18.30 10.68
CA GLU A 181 4.18 -18.45 10.11
C GLU A 181 4.36 -19.73 9.29
N GLU A 182 3.69 -20.82 9.66
CA GLU A 182 3.80 -22.09 8.92
C GLU A 182 3.22 -21.96 7.51
N GLN A 183 2.04 -21.34 7.39
CA GLN A 183 1.42 -21.03 6.10
C GLN A 183 2.26 -20.04 5.28
N ARG A 184 2.90 -19.05 5.92
CA ARG A 184 3.85 -18.17 5.23
C ARG A 184 5.00 -18.96 4.62
N LEU A 185 5.59 -19.90 5.36
CA LEU A 185 6.68 -20.74 4.87
C LEU A 185 6.22 -21.64 3.71
N GLU A 186 4.97 -22.11 3.74
CA GLU A 186 4.39 -22.88 2.65
C GLU A 186 4.22 -22.04 1.38
N PHE A 187 3.59 -20.87 1.48
CA PHE A 187 3.44 -19.97 0.34
C PHE A 187 4.78 -19.48 -0.21
N ALA A 188 5.77 -19.22 0.66
CA ALA A 188 7.11 -18.83 0.25
C ALA A 188 7.80 -19.90 -0.61
N LYS A 189 7.52 -21.20 -0.40
CA LYS A 189 8.07 -22.29 -1.24
C LYS A 189 7.49 -22.28 -2.67
N ALA A 190 6.29 -21.74 -2.86
CA ALA A 190 5.66 -21.63 -4.17
C ALA A 190 6.19 -20.42 -4.97
N VAL A 191 6.88 -19.48 -4.33
CA VAL A 191 7.54 -18.35 -4.99
C VAL A 191 8.76 -18.87 -5.77
N PRO A 192 8.89 -18.60 -7.08
CA PRO A 192 10.04 -19.07 -7.86
C PRO A 192 11.36 -18.53 -7.30
N GLU A 193 12.40 -19.36 -7.18
CA GLU A 193 13.67 -19.03 -6.52
C GLU A 193 14.33 -17.73 -7.00
N ASN A 194 14.17 -17.38 -8.29
CA ASN A 194 14.74 -16.18 -8.89
C ASN A 194 13.85 -14.93 -8.74
N THR A 195 12.77 -15.00 -7.97
CA THR A 195 11.84 -13.87 -7.76
C THR A 195 12.39 -12.97 -6.66
N HIS A 196 12.88 -11.80 -7.05
CA HIS A 196 13.36 -10.79 -6.13
C HIS A 196 13.01 -9.39 -6.65
N PRO A 197 12.93 -8.38 -5.76
CA PRO A 197 12.74 -7.01 -6.20
C PRO A 197 14.00 -6.51 -6.94
N PHE A 198 13.81 -5.86 -8.09
CA PHE A 198 14.91 -5.26 -8.85
C PHE A 198 15.14 -3.83 -8.36
N ARG A 199 16.36 -3.49 -7.96
CA ARG A 199 16.68 -2.18 -7.34
C ARG A 199 17.53 -1.34 -8.29
N GLY A 200 17.09 -0.12 -8.55
CA GLY A 200 17.84 0.94 -9.21
C GLY A 200 18.16 2.06 -8.23
N HIS A 201 19.44 2.39 -8.07
CA HIS A 201 19.86 3.54 -7.27
C HIS A 201 19.88 4.80 -8.12
N LEU A 202 19.19 5.84 -7.65
CA LEU A 202 19.23 7.18 -8.24
C LEU A 202 19.76 8.14 -7.18
N LYS A 203 20.67 9.04 -7.55
CA LYS A 203 21.01 10.15 -6.67
C LYS A 203 19.77 11.04 -6.56
N SER A 204 19.30 11.26 -5.34
CA SER A 204 18.16 12.15 -5.08
C SER A 204 18.50 13.53 -5.64
N PRO A 205 17.74 14.06 -6.64
CA PRO A 205 17.79 15.49 -6.90
C PRO A 205 17.17 16.14 -5.68
N LEU A 206 17.95 16.92 -4.93
CA LEU A 206 17.51 17.66 -3.73
C LEU A 206 16.06 18.14 -3.91
N LEU A 207 15.13 17.53 -3.16
CA LEU A 207 13.76 18.02 -3.05
C LEU A 207 13.89 19.45 -2.51
N GLY A 208 13.56 20.42 -3.35
CA GLY A 208 13.70 21.83 -3.05
C GLY A 208 12.90 22.17 -1.80
N THR A 209 13.58 22.66 -0.78
CA THR A 209 12.96 23.33 0.36
C THR A 209 12.25 24.57 -0.14
N TYR A 210 10.92 24.57 -0.17
CA TYR A 210 10.18 25.82 -0.17
C TYR A 210 10.31 26.42 1.24
N GLY A 211 11.11 27.49 1.33
CA GLY A 211 11.18 28.37 2.49
C GLY A 211 10.18 29.52 2.38
#